data_AF-A0A954G9B5-F1
#
_entry.id   AF-A0A954G9B5-F1
#
_cell.length_a   1.000
_cell.length_b   1.000
_cell.length_c   1.000
_cell.angle_alpha   90.00
_cell.angle_beta   90.00
_cell.angle_gamma   90.00
#
_symmetry.space_group_name_H-M   'P 1'
#
loop_
_entity.id
_entity.type
_entity.pdbx_description
1 polymer ?
#
loop_
_entity_poly.entity_id
_entity_poly.type
_entity_poly.pdbx_seq_one_letter_code
_entity_poly.pdbx_strand_id
1 'polypeptide(L)'
;MSFELKKAEVEVKGSSRMQTYRNRMNTFKWHIFCVLCLTVMWNGCAAIHPQKGVPAQYLPTEYKGEIRSGKETIDLSLLRQPAPKHYLLDSGDVLGVYIEGVLGQLKDVPPVHFPRTQEVAPSLGYPIPIREDGTISLPLIGTVFARGLTLTQLEETIRRKYTSEKSILREGRDRILISLQKPRSYRVLVIRQENANDI
;
A
#
# COMPACT_ATOMS: atom_id res chain seq x y z
N MET A 1 -30.81 90.49 -98.58
CA MET A 1 -29.89 91.13 -97.63
C MET A 1 -30.28 90.69 -96.23
N SER A 2 -29.56 89.71 -95.69
CA SER A 2 -29.20 89.54 -94.27
C SER A 2 -28.68 88.12 -94.04
N PHE A 3 -27.77 88.06 -93.07
CA PHE A 3 -26.61 87.19 -92.96
C PHE A 3 -26.83 86.07 -91.93
N GLU A 4 -25.74 85.31 -91.70
CA GLU A 4 -25.44 84.40 -90.59
C GLU A 4 -25.91 82.95 -90.72
N LEU A 5 -25.15 81.92 -90.36
CA LEU A 5 -23.72 81.56 -90.41
C LEU A 5 -23.65 80.15 -89.79
N LYS A 6 -22.95 79.23 -90.46
CA LYS A 6 -22.74 77.83 -90.04
C LYS A 6 -22.00 77.71 -88.70
N LYS A 7 -22.24 76.63 -87.95
CA LYS A 7 -21.17 76.00 -87.16
C LYS A 7 -21.27 74.48 -87.15
N ALA A 8 -20.09 73.89 -87.32
CA ALA A 8 -19.82 72.51 -87.68
C ALA A 8 -19.65 71.57 -86.47
N GLU A 9 -19.86 70.31 -86.78
CA GLU A 9 -19.73 69.07 -86.00
C GLU A 9 -18.25 68.64 -85.88
N VAL A 10 -17.83 68.13 -84.72
CA VAL A 10 -16.64 67.26 -84.58
C VAL A 10 -16.83 66.27 -83.42
N GLU A 11 -16.85 64.99 -83.76
CA GLU A 11 -16.76 63.81 -82.89
C GLU A 11 -15.28 63.47 -82.60
N VAL A 12 -14.92 63.12 -81.36
CA VAL A 12 -13.59 62.56 -81.03
C VAL A 12 -13.72 61.34 -80.12
N LYS A 13 -13.15 60.22 -80.59
CA LYS A 13 -13.15 58.87 -80.04
C LYS A 13 -11.82 58.57 -79.32
N GLY A 14 -11.88 57.98 -78.12
CA GLY A 14 -10.73 57.36 -77.42
C GLY A 14 -11.03 57.15 -75.93
N SER A 15 -10.56 56.14 -75.19
CA SER A 15 -9.69 54.98 -75.43
C SER A 15 -9.83 54.06 -74.21
N SER A 16 -10.05 52.77 -74.43
CA SER A 16 -10.42 51.72 -73.47
C SER A 16 -9.21 51.06 -72.79
N ARG A 17 -8.50 51.77 -71.89
CA ARG A 17 -7.31 51.20 -71.21
C ARG A 17 -7.22 51.38 -69.69
N MET A 18 -8.26 51.88 -69.04
CA MET A 18 -8.19 52.32 -67.63
C MET A 18 -9.25 51.68 -66.72
N GLN A 19 -9.57 50.39 -66.91
CA GLN A 19 -10.55 49.67 -66.06
C GLN A 19 -9.96 48.52 -65.23
N THR A 20 -8.76 48.03 -65.53
CA THR A 20 -8.20 46.83 -64.86
C THR A 20 -7.38 47.11 -63.59
N TYR A 21 -7.02 48.36 -63.28
CA TYR A 21 -6.20 48.68 -62.10
C TYR A 21 -7.01 48.94 -60.81
N ARG A 22 -8.33 49.20 -60.91
CA ARG A 22 -9.15 49.58 -59.75
C ARG A 22 -9.60 48.38 -58.89
N ASN A 23 -9.69 47.18 -59.47
CA ASN A 23 -10.21 46.00 -58.76
C ASN A 23 -9.17 45.28 -57.89
N ARG A 24 -7.87 45.35 -58.22
CA ARG A 24 -6.81 44.67 -57.45
C ARG A 24 -6.48 45.37 -56.12
N MET A 25 -6.78 46.65 -56.02
CA MET A 25 -6.46 47.47 -54.84
C MET A 25 -7.54 47.40 -53.74
N ASN A 26 -8.78 47.04 -54.10
CA ASN A 26 -9.87 46.84 -53.14
C ASN A 26 -9.85 45.46 -52.47
N THR A 27 -9.42 44.41 -53.18
CA THR A 27 -9.29 43.06 -52.59
C THR A 27 -8.15 42.97 -51.58
N PHE A 28 -7.04 43.67 -51.81
CA PHE A 28 -5.92 43.73 -50.87
C PHE A 28 -6.28 44.49 -49.58
N LYS A 29 -7.02 45.59 -49.68
CA LYS A 29 -7.55 46.32 -48.51
C LYS A 29 -8.55 45.48 -47.71
N TRP A 30 -9.36 44.67 -48.39
CA TRP A 30 -10.30 43.76 -47.73
C TRP A 30 -9.58 42.62 -47.00
N HIS A 31 -8.53 42.04 -47.58
CA HIS A 31 -7.73 41.01 -46.91
C HIS A 31 -6.99 41.55 -45.68
N ILE A 32 -6.41 42.75 -45.75
CA ILE A 32 -5.79 43.39 -44.57
C ILE A 32 -6.84 43.62 -43.47
N PHE A 33 -8.03 44.09 -43.85
CA PHE A 33 -9.13 44.29 -42.90
C PHE A 33 -9.59 42.96 -42.25
N CYS A 34 -9.70 41.89 -43.03
CA CYS A 34 -10.05 40.57 -42.50
C CYS A 34 -8.97 39.99 -41.57
N VAL A 35 -7.69 40.13 -41.91
CA VAL A 35 -6.57 39.65 -41.07
C VAL A 35 -6.51 40.45 -39.77
N LEU A 36 -6.67 41.77 -39.82
CA LEU A 36 -6.73 42.62 -38.63
C LEU A 36 -7.91 42.23 -37.73
N CYS A 37 -9.10 42.02 -38.32
CA CYS A 37 -10.28 41.60 -37.59
C CYS A 37 -10.12 40.21 -36.96
N LEU A 38 -9.43 39.28 -37.64
CA LEU A 38 -9.12 37.94 -37.10
C LEU A 38 -8.17 38.01 -35.89
N THR A 39 -7.17 38.90 -35.93
CA THR A 39 -6.21 39.04 -34.81
C THR A 39 -6.83 39.59 -33.54
N VAL A 40 -7.89 40.41 -33.65
CA VAL A 40 -8.62 40.92 -32.47
C VAL A 40 -9.45 39.83 -31.81
N MET A 41 -9.98 38.87 -32.58
CA MET A 41 -10.81 37.76 -32.07
C MET A 41 -10.02 36.62 -31.40
N TRP A 42 -8.68 36.61 -31.48
CA TRP A 42 -7.84 35.60 -30.80
C TRP A 42 -7.46 35.94 -29.36
N ASN A 43 -7.88 37.10 -28.83
CA ASN A 43 -7.71 37.39 -27.41
C ASN A 43 -8.74 36.59 -26.63
N GLY A 44 -8.26 35.54 -25.92
CA GLY A 44 -9.11 34.55 -25.27
C GLY A 44 -10.09 35.12 -24.24
N CYS A 45 -11.24 34.45 -24.11
CA CYS A 45 -12.37 34.84 -23.26
C CYS A 45 -12.07 34.95 -21.75
N ALA A 46 -10.89 34.52 -21.29
CA ALA A 46 -10.49 34.55 -19.88
C ALA A 46 -10.24 35.97 -19.33
N ALA A 47 -10.00 36.97 -20.20
CA ALA A 47 -9.81 38.36 -19.78
C ALA A 47 -11.12 39.10 -19.45
N ILE A 48 -12.24 38.66 -20.02
CA ILE A 48 -13.54 39.37 -19.93
C ILE A 48 -14.34 38.92 -18.70
N HIS A 49 -14.09 37.71 -18.18
CA HIS A 49 -14.72 37.22 -16.96
C HIS A 49 -13.70 36.51 -16.05
N PRO A 50 -12.97 37.24 -15.19
CA PRO A 50 -12.14 36.62 -14.18
C PRO A 50 -13.05 35.81 -13.24
N GLN A 51 -12.77 34.51 -13.15
CA GLN A 51 -13.46 33.61 -12.22
C GLN A 51 -13.22 34.10 -10.80
N LYS A 52 -14.27 34.57 -10.12
CA LYS A 52 -14.20 34.96 -8.71
C LYS A 52 -14.15 33.70 -7.84
N GLY A 53 -12.95 33.17 -7.65
CA GLY A 53 -12.72 32.12 -6.66
C GLY A 53 -12.84 32.71 -5.24
N VAL A 54 -13.47 31.97 -4.33
CA VAL A 54 -13.39 32.27 -2.90
C VAL A 54 -12.09 31.66 -2.38
N PRO A 55 -11.16 32.45 -1.83
CA PRO A 55 -9.93 31.90 -1.26
C PRO A 55 -10.23 30.85 -0.19
N ALA A 56 -9.46 29.76 -0.18
CA ALA A 56 -9.68 28.60 0.71
C ALA A 56 -9.76 28.97 2.21
N GLN A 57 -9.16 30.09 2.61
CA GLN A 57 -9.23 30.62 3.98
C GLN A 57 -10.66 30.98 4.45
N TYR A 58 -11.55 31.37 3.52
CA TYR A 58 -12.92 31.77 3.81
C TYR A 58 -13.92 30.61 3.77
N LEU A 59 -13.46 29.39 3.50
CA LEU A 59 -14.31 28.21 3.53
C LEU A 59 -14.85 28.01 4.96
N PRO A 60 -16.15 27.73 5.17
CA PRO A 60 -16.68 27.43 6.49
C PRO A 60 -15.97 26.22 7.11
N THR A 61 -15.82 26.22 8.43
CA THR A 61 -15.08 25.17 9.16
C THR A 61 -15.65 23.78 8.93
N GLU A 62 -16.94 23.66 8.65
CA GLU A 62 -17.65 22.41 8.30
C GLU A 62 -17.09 21.74 7.04
N TYR A 63 -16.54 22.52 6.10
CA TYR A 63 -15.93 22.02 4.87
C TYR A 63 -14.40 22.00 4.92
N LYS A 64 -13.79 22.45 6.04
CA LYS A 64 -12.36 22.31 6.26
C LYS A 64 -12.07 20.87 6.70
N GLY A 65 -11.15 20.21 5.99
CA GLY A 65 -10.65 18.90 6.43
C GLY A 65 -9.90 19.00 7.77
N GLU A 66 -9.62 17.86 8.38
CA GLU A 66 -8.79 17.82 9.58
C GLU A 66 -7.46 18.53 9.37
N ILE A 67 -7.17 19.48 10.26
CA ILE A 67 -5.89 20.18 10.29
C ILE A 67 -4.82 19.18 10.73
N ARG A 68 -3.82 18.97 9.86
CA ARG A 68 -2.68 18.10 10.15
C ARG A 68 -1.53 18.84 10.85
N SER A 69 -1.53 20.17 10.81
CA SER A 69 -0.50 21.00 11.47
C SER A 69 -0.65 20.94 12.99
N GLY A 70 0.45 20.69 13.70
CA GLY A 70 0.46 20.57 15.16
C GLY A 70 0.13 19.18 15.68
N LYS A 71 -0.05 18.16 14.82
CA LYS A 71 -0.11 16.77 15.26
C LYS A 71 1.30 16.33 15.70
N GLU A 72 1.41 15.91 16.96
CA GLU A 72 2.65 15.34 17.50
C GLU A 72 2.80 13.87 17.09
N THR A 73 4.03 13.38 17.11
CA THR A 73 4.31 11.96 16.87
C THR A 73 3.74 11.14 18.02
N ILE A 74 2.92 10.14 17.72
CA ILE A 74 2.45 9.18 18.73
C ILE A 74 3.67 8.48 19.34
N ASP A 75 3.72 8.39 20.67
CA ASP A 75 4.72 7.58 21.35
C ASP A 75 4.55 6.12 20.90
N LEU A 76 5.58 5.58 20.24
CA LEU A 76 5.58 4.21 19.72
C LEU A 76 5.44 3.17 20.84
N SER A 77 5.71 3.54 22.08
CA SER A 77 5.48 2.69 23.25
C SER A 77 4.00 2.36 23.43
N LEU A 78 3.08 3.23 23.00
CA LEU A 78 1.62 3.00 23.04
C LEU A 78 1.16 1.92 22.06
N LEU A 79 1.96 1.63 21.02
CA LEU A 79 1.68 0.59 20.03
C LEU A 79 2.18 -0.79 20.48
N ARG A 80 2.84 -0.89 21.64
CA ARG A 80 3.31 -2.17 22.17
C ARG A 80 2.14 -3.01 22.65
N GLN A 81 2.07 -4.25 22.18
CA GLN A 81 1.16 -5.24 22.74
C GLN A 81 1.72 -5.78 24.07
N PRO A 82 0.92 -5.84 25.15
CA PRO A 82 1.35 -6.51 26.37
C PRO A 82 1.59 -7.99 26.10
N ALA A 83 2.68 -8.53 26.61
CA ALA A 83 2.97 -9.95 26.48
C ALA A 83 1.84 -10.77 27.14
N PRO A 84 1.31 -11.80 26.48
CA PRO A 84 0.28 -12.65 27.06
C PRO A 84 0.84 -13.34 28.32
N LYS A 85 0.00 -13.47 29.36
CA LYS A 85 0.39 -14.08 30.64
C LYS A 85 0.90 -15.52 30.48
N HIS A 86 0.35 -16.24 29.51
CA HIS A 86 0.74 -17.61 29.18
C HIS A 86 1.02 -17.72 27.69
N TYR A 87 2.16 -18.32 27.36
CA TYR A 87 2.50 -18.62 25.97
C TYR A 87 1.61 -19.74 25.46
N LEU A 88 0.84 -19.46 24.42
CA LEU A 88 0.00 -20.43 23.72
C LEU A 88 0.72 -20.89 22.45
N LEU A 89 0.88 -22.20 22.35
CA LEU A 89 1.52 -22.86 21.23
C LEU A 89 0.72 -22.68 19.94
N ASP A 90 1.42 -22.58 18.82
CA ASP A 90 0.80 -22.52 17.50
C ASP A 90 1.76 -22.93 16.38
N SER A 91 1.25 -22.97 15.15
CA SER A 91 2.04 -23.22 13.95
C SER A 91 3.23 -22.27 13.85
N GLY A 92 4.39 -22.82 13.50
CA GLY A 92 5.66 -22.09 13.40
C GLY A 92 6.52 -22.15 14.66
N ASP A 93 5.97 -22.62 15.78
CA ASP A 93 6.77 -22.96 16.96
C ASP A 93 7.55 -24.27 16.74
N VAL A 94 8.72 -24.37 17.36
CA VAL A 94 9.49 -25.61 17.46
C VAL A 94 9.60 -26.00 18.92
N LEU A 95 9.15 -27.21 19.22
CA LEU A 95 9.22 -27.79 20.55
C LEU A 95 10.45 -28.67 20.68
N GLY A 96 11.11 -28.64 21.83
CA GLY A 96 12.04 -29.67 22.26
C GLY A 96 11.24 -30.74 23.00
N VAL A 97 11.13 -31.93 22.41
CA VAL A 97 10.38 -33.06 23.00
C VAL A 97 11.32 -34.22 23.29
N TYR A 98 11.30 -34.69 24.52
CA TYR A 98 12.00 -35.90 24.93
C TYR A 98 11.02 -36.86 25.58
N ILE A 99 10.93 -38.06 25.05
CA ILE A 99 10.10 -39.14 25.58
C ILE A 99 11.00 -40.36 25.74
N GLU A 100 11.24 -40.73 26.99
CA GLU A 100 12.05 -41.89 27.32
C GLU A 100 11.42 -43.19 26.79
N GLY A 101 12.21 -44.03 26.15
CA GLY A 101 11.77 -45.29 25.52
C GLY A 101 11.12 -45.13 24.14
N VAL A 102 10.88 -43.89 23.68
CA VAL A 102 10.27 -43.62 22.36
C VAL A 102 11.21 -42.84 21.45
N LEU A 103 11.68 -41.67 21.90
CA LEU A 103 12.60 -40.81 21.14
C LEU A 103 14.06 -40.97 21.59
N GLY A 104 14.28 -41.40 22.84
CA GLY A 104 15.60 -41.67 23.41
C GLY A 104 15.59 -42.91 24.30
N GLN A 105 16.77 -43.49 24.58
CA GLN A 105 16.88 -44.67 25.44
C GLN A 105 16.88 -44.25 26.93
N LEU A 106 16.56 -45.19 27.83
CA LEU A 106 16.44 -44.91 29.28
C LEU A 106 17.69 -44.27 29.91
N LYS A 107 18.87 -44.49 29.34
CA LYS A 107 20.15 -43.98 29.87
C LYS A 107 20.70 -42.78 29.10
N ASP A 108 20.04 -42.37 28.02
CA ASP A 108 20.54 -41.26 27.22
C ASP A 108 20.20 -39.93 27.86
N VAL A 109 21.15 -39.00 27.81
CA VAL A 109 20.92 -37.62 28.22
C VAL A 109 20.21 -36.90 27.07
N PRO A 110 19.07 -36.24 27.31
CA PRO A 110 18.39 -35.52 26.24
C PRO A 110 19.30 -34.44 25.66
N PRO A 111 19.30 -34.23 24.34
CA PRO A 111 20.06 -33.16 23.73
C PRO A 111 19.57 -31.81 24.27
N VAL A 112 20.52 -30.92 24.57
CA VAL A 112 20.24 -29.56 25.02
C VAL A 112 20.47 -28.62 23.86
N HIS A 113 19.45 -27.83 23.51
CA HIS A 113 19.56 -26.81 22.49
C HIS A 113 19.67 -25.43 23.15
N PHE A 114 20.81 -24.80 22.92
CA PHE A 114 21.07 -23.42 23.34
C PHE A 114 20.71 -22.47 22.19
N PRO A 115 19.69 -21.62 22.33
CA PRO A 115 19.36 -20.64 21.31
C PRO A 115 20.51 -19.62 21.18
N ARG A 116 20.74 -19.13 19.95
CA ARG A 116 21.73 -18.06 19.70
C ARG A 116 21.31 -16.72 20.31
N THR A 117 20.00 -16.51 20.49
CA THR A 117 19.41 -15.29 21.03
C THR A 117 18.99 -15.52 22.48
N GLN A 118 19.21 -14.56 23.36
CA GLN A 118 18.85 -14.63 24.79
C GLN A 118 17.34 -14.52 25.08
N GLU A 119 16.50 -14.43 24.05
CA GLU A 119 15.05 -14.30 24.18
C GLU A 119 14.35 -15.57 24.70
N VAL A 120 15.03 -16.73 24.60
CA VAL A 120 14.45 -18.03 24.93
C VAL A 120 15.39 -18.77 25.87
N ALA A 121 14.83 -19.45 26.86
CA ALA A 121 15.61 -20.34 27.71
C ALA A 121 16.19 -21.51 26.90
N PRO A 122 17.29 -22.12 27.36
CA PRO A 122 17.75 -23.39 26.81
C PRO A 122 16.63 -24.44 26.83
N SER A 123 16.55 -25.22 25.78
CA SER A 123 15.51 -26.23 25.58
C SER A 123 16.11 -27.63 25.59
N LEU A 124 15.29 -28.61 25.96
CA LEU A 124 15.66 -30.02 26.08
C LEU A 124 14.84 -30.87 25.11
N GLY A 125 15.49 -31.85 24.49
CA GLY A 125 14.86 -32.84 23.64
C GLY A 125 15.03 -32.57 22.14
N TYR A 126 14.35 -33.39 21.35
CA TYR A 126 14.45 -33.36 19.89
C TYR A 126 13.53 -32.29 19.31
N PRO A 127 13.96 -31.56 18.26
CA PRO A 127 13.18 -30.51 17.64
C PRO A 127 11.99 -31.10 16.87
N ILE A 128 10.77 -30.79 17.31
CA ILE A 128 9.52 -31.16 16.66
C ILE A 128 8.76 -29.87 16.31
N PRO A 129 8.62 -29.53 15.01
CA PRO A 129 7.86 -28.35 14.60
C PRO A 129 6.36 -28.58 14.72
N ILE A 130 5.62 -27.53 15.11
CA ILE A 130 4.16 -27.49 15.02
C ILE A 130 3.78 -27.19 13.57
N ARG A 131 3.03 -28.10 12.95
CA ARG A 131 2.55 -27.99 11.57
C ARG A 131 1.54 -26.85 11.41
N GLU A 132 1.26 -26.50 10.15
CA GLU A 132 0.28 -25.46 9.79
C GLU A 132 -1.15 -25.79 10.25
N ASP A 133 -1.49 -27.08 10.38
CA ASP A 133 -2.77 -27.54 10.93
C ASP A 133 -2.86 -27.39 12.47
N GLY A 134 -1.77 -26.99 13.14
CA GLY A 134 -1.70 -26.86 14.59
C GLY A 134 -1.39 -28.17 15.32
N THR A 135 -0.96 -29.20 14.61
CA THR A 135 -0.61 -30.50 15.18
C THR A 135 0.90 -30.74 15.22
N ILE A 136 1.31 -31.68 16.06
CA ILE A 136 2.66 -32.24 16.09
C ILE A 136 2.61 -33.73 15.74
N SER A 137 3.68 -34.24 15.13
CA SER A 137 3.83 -35.67 14.87
C SER A 137 4.68 -36.30 15.96
N LEU A 138 4.17 -37.36 16.56
CA LEU A 138 4.89 -38.14 17.55
C LEU A 138 4.88 -39.63 17.17
N PRO A 139 5.97 -40.37 17.40
CA PRO A 139 6.01 -41.80 17.12
C PRO A 139 4.93 -42.56 17.92
N LEU A 140 4.38 -43.63 17.35
CA LEU A 140 3.42 -44.56 17.97
C LEU A 140 2.00 -44.00 18.20
N ILE A 141 1.86 -42.71 18.52
CA ILE A 141 0.56 -42.05 18.75
C ILE A 141 0.08 -41.19 17.58
N GLY A 142 0.92 -40.99 16.55
CA GLY A 142 0.56 -40.23 15.36
C GLY A 142 0.51 -38.72 15.63
N THR A 143 -0.61 -38.08 15.29
CA THR A 143 -0.76 -36.63 15.40
C THR A 143 -1.42 -36.20 16.72
N VAL A 144 -0.92 -35.13 17.32
CA VAL A 144 -1.46 -34.52 18.54
C VAL A 144 -1.71 -33.04 18.31
N PHE A 145 -2.89 -32.56 18.70
CA PHE A 145 -3.23 -31.14 18.59
C PHE A 145 -2.50 -30.34 19.66
N ALA A 146 -1.76 -29.32 19.24
CA ALA A 146 -0.94 -28.48 20.12
C ALA A 146 -1.38 -27.01 20.12
N ARG A 147 -2.04 -26.55 19.04
CA ARG A 147 -2.49 -25.15 18.91
C ARG A 147 -3.39 -24.74 20.08
N GLY A 148 -3.10 -23.57 20.64
CA GLY A 148 -3.86 -22.99 21.73
C GLY A 148 -3.64 -23.65 23.10
N LEU A 149 -2.76 -24.66 23.19
CA LEU A 149 -2.37 -25.27 24.45
C LEU A 149 -1.15 -24.57 25.04
N THR A 150 -1.02 -24.60 26.37
CA THR A 150 0.24 -24.30 27.05
C THR A 150 1.17 -25.51 26.99
N LEU A 151 2.47 -25.32 27.26
CA LEU A 151 3.45 -26.40 27.35
C LEU A 151 3.01 -27.50 28.34
N THR A 152 2.52 -27.10 29.51
CA THR A 152 2.04 -28.03 30.56
C THR A 152 0.80 -28.80 30.12
N GLN A 153 -0.14 -28.14 29.43
CA GLN A 153 -1.33 -28.82 28.92
C GLN A 153 -1.00 -29.80 27.80
N LEU A 154 -0.05 -29.45 26.93
CA LEU A 154 0.43 -30.34 25.88
C LEU A 154 1.15 -31.55 26.48
N GLU A 155 1.98 -31.34 27.50
CA GLU A 155 2.65 -32.43 28.23
C GLU A 155 1.66 -33.43 28.80
N GLU A 156 0.64 -32.95 29.51
CA GLU A 156 -0.40 -33.80 30.07
C GLU A 156 -1.20 -34.55 28.99
N THR A 157 -1.46 -33.89 27.87
CA THR A 157 -2.14 -34.52 26.73
C THR A 157 -1.30 -35.64 26.13
N ILE A 158 0.01 -35.43 25.99
CA ILE A 158 0.94 -36.43 25.47
C ILE A 158 1.11 -37.59 26.46
N ARG A 159 1.25 -37.29 27.76
CA ARG A 159 1.27 -38.28 28.85
C ARG A 159 0.07 -39.21 28.76
N ARG A 160 -1.14 -38.65 28.72
CA ARG A 160 -2.38 -39.43 28.61
C ARG A 160 -2.42 -40.31 27.36
N LYS A 161 -1.96 -39.80 26.21
CA LYS A 161 -1.91 -40.60 24.96
C LYS A 161 -0.93 -41.77 25.02
N TYR A 162 0.26 -41.57 25.56
CA TYR A 162 1.26 -42.64 25.66
C TYR A 162 0.93 -43.70 26.72
N THR A 163 0.27 -43.29 27.79
CA THR A 163 -0.05 -44.16 28.93
C THR A 163 -1.41 -44.84 28.78
N SER A 164 -2.49 -44.09 28.56
CA SER A 164 -3.85 -44.63 28.59
C SER A 164 -4.29 -45.22 27.24
N GLU A 165 -3.99 -44.55 26.12
CA GLU A 165 -4.50 -44.99 24.81
C GLU A 165 -3.69 -46.12 24.19
N LYS A 166 -2.36 -46.09 24.35
CA LYS A 166 -1.45 -47.07 23.75
C LYS A 166 -0.71 -47.94 24.77
N SER A 167 -0.77 -47.62 26.07
CA SER A 167 -0.09 -48.34 27.16
C SER A 167 1.38 -48.66 26.87
N ILE A 168 2.07 -47.73 26.20
CA ILE A 168 3.48 -47.86 25.83
C ILE A 168 4.36 -47.57 27.05
N LEU A 169 3.97 -46.55 27.83
CA LEU A 169 4.65 -46.15 29.05
C LEU A 169 3.86 -46.61 30.28
N ARG A 170 4.57 -47.09 31.31
CA ARG A 170 3.96 -47.44 32.59
C ARG A 170 3.80 -46.17 33.43
N GLU A 171 2.64 -46.01 34.06
CA GLU A 171 2.35 -44.90 34.98
C GLU A 171 3.44 -44.76 36.04
N GLY A 172 3.99 -43.54 36.19
CA GLY A 172 5.04 -43.22 37.17
C GLY A 172 6.48 -43.47 36.71
N ARG A 173 6.68 -43.98 35.48
CA ARG A 173 8.00 -44.08 34.81
C ARG A 173 8.03 -43.37 33.45
N ASP A 174 7.08 -42.47 33.21
CA ASP A 174 6.93 -41.68 32.00
C ASP A 174 7.75 -40.39 32.09
N ARG A 175 9.04 -40.47 31.77
CA ARG A 175 9.88 -39.27 31.66
C ARG A 175 9.63 -38.57 30.32
N ILE A 176 8.62 -37.71 30.32
CA ILE A 176 8.26 -36.84 29.21
C ILE A 176 8.70 -35.42 29.56
N LEU A 177 9.55 -34.83 28.73
CA LEU A 177 10.01 -33.45 28.88
C LEU A 177 9.63 -32.68 27.62
N ILE A 178 8.99 -31.53 27.81
CA ILE A 178 8.60 -30.64 26.72
C ILE A 178 9.09 -29.24 27.05
N SER A 179 9.75 -28.62 26.08
CA SER A 179 10.25 -27.25 26.18
C SER A 179 10.02 -26.51 24.88
N LEU A 180 9.98 -25.17 24.96
CA LEU A 180 9.91 -24.33 23.78
C LEU A 180 11.32 -24.09 23.26
N GLN A 181 11.66 -24.65 22.10
CA GLN A 181 12.99 -24.52 21.51
C GLN A 181 13.10 -23.26 20.64
N LYS A 182 12.04 -22.94 19.90
CA LYS A 182 11.98 -21.72 19.08
C LYS A 182 10.54 -21.20 19.06
N PRO A 183 10.28 -19.99 19.58
CA PRO A 183 9.00 -19.32 19.39
C PRO A 183 8.85 -18.82 17.95
N ARG A 184 7.61 -18.74 17.49
CA ARG A 184 7.24 -18.03 16.26
C ARG A 184 7.52 -16.54 16.41
N SER A 185 7.99 -15.93 15.32
CA SER A 185 8.21 -14.49 15.23
C SER A 185 7.27 -13.89 14.18
N TYR A 186 6.73 -12.72 14.51
CA TYR A 186 5.91 -11.92 13.60
C TYR A 186 6.67 -10.67 13.22
N ARG A 187 6.83 -10.43 11.91
CA ARG A 187 7.37 -9.17 11.41
C ARG A 187 6.23 -8.20 11.16
N VAL A 188 6.07 -7.22 12.04
CA VAL A 188 5.11 -6.14 11.87
C VAL A 188 5.81 -4.98 11.16
N LEU A 189 5.36 -4.64 9.95
CA LEU A 189 5.78 -3.43 9.25
C LEU A 189 4.76 -2.33 9.52
N VAL A 190 5.18 -1.29 10.24
CA VAL A 190 4.38 -0.08 10.42
C VAL A 190 4.82 0.91 9.36
N ILE A 191 3.95 1.21 8.41
CA ILE A 191 4.19 2.26 7.42
C ILE A 191 3.54 3.54 7.93
N ARG A 192 4.37 4.55 8.16
CA ARG A 192 3.89 5.91 8.38
C ARG A 192 3.55 6.51 7.03
N GLN A 193 2.43 7.22 6.92
CA GLN A 193 2.22 8.16 5.82
C GLN A 193 2.99 9.44 6.14
N GLU A 194 4.27 9.51 5.75
CA GLU A 194 4.98 10.79 5.71
C GLU A 194 4.47 11.64 4.55
N ASN A 195 4.23 12.93 4.81
CA ASN A 195 4.07 13.88 3.72
C ASN A 195 5.42 13.96 3.00
N ALA A 196 5.48 13.49 1.75
CA ALA A 196 6.49 13.99 0.84
C ALA A 196 6.32 15.51 0.83
N ASN A 197 7.39 16.24 1.17
CA ASN A 197 7.39 17.69 1.21
C ASN A 197 6.82 18.23 -0.10
N ASP A 198 5.67 18.91 -0.03
CA ASP A 198 5.28 19.87 -1.06
C ASP A 198 6.33 20.98 -1.02
N ILE A 199 7.18 21.01 -2.04
CA ILE A 199 8.09 22.13 -2.36
C ILE A 199 7.30 23.13 -3.20
#